data_AF-A0A8H7L0T4-F1
#
_entry.id   AF-A0A8H7L0T4-F1
#
_cell.length_a   1.000
_cell.length_b   1.000
_cell.length_c   1.000
_cell.angle_alpha   90.00
_cell.angle_beta   90.00
_cell.angle_gamma   90.00
#
_symmetry.space_group_name_H-M   'P 1'
#
loop_
_entity.id
_entity.type
_entity.pdbx_description
1 polymer ?
#
loop_
_entity_poly.entity_id
_entity_poly.type
_entity_poly.pdbx_seq_one_letter_code
_entity_poly.pdbx_strand_id
1 'polypeptide(L)'
;MSSGNPDHSSPGEYTPELNHEFYYVLAPQEREFLRQQTSIHDDKEPKAHLVGIQAQAYQVGKITEPMLIQSSLKIAGQPVYQDVLKLGKEREGAILLDIGCCFGNDLGKVVADGFPAIAGVIGSDLHEVPFIEGNVFDAAHIDPTPPLYAPPNSPPPALGTLTSLNPLRGHVSAVHASSLFHLFDEAHQHQLTDALGSLLSPEPVIQVLFIQRRRRHAVRAYNEHLSPSDK
;
A
#
# COMPACT_ATOMS: atom_id res chain seq x y z
N MET A 1 -10.08 -7.73 -43.05
CA MET A 1 -10.92 -8.59 -42.20
C MET A 1 -10.56 -8.26 -40.76
N SER A 2 -11.48 -7.61 -40.04
CA SER A 2 -11.26 -7.07 -38.70
C SER A 2 -11.32 -8.21 -37.68
N SER A 3 -10.22 -8.46 -36.97
CA SER A 3 -10.19 -9.37 -35.81
C SER A 3 -10.71 -8.62 -34.59
N GLY A 4 -11.91 -8.97 -34.15
CA GLY A 4 -12.57 -8.38 -32.98
C GLY A 4 -11.86 -8.71 -31.67
N ASN A 5 -11.85 -7.73 -30.77
CA ASN A 5 -11.48 -7.87 -29.36
C ASN A 5 -12.35 -8.94 -28.66
N PRO A 6 -11.81 -9.66 -27.67
CA PRO A 6 -12.63 -10.53 -26.84
C PRO A 6 -13.57 -9.69 -25.97
N ASP A 7 -14.81 -10.17 -25.93
CA ASP A 7 -15.96 -9.64 -25.22
C ASP A 7 -15.74 -9.61 -23.69
N HIS A 8 -15.64 -8.41 -23.12
CA HIS A 8 -15.73 -8.18 -21.67
C HIS A 8 -17.21 -8.22 -21.25
N SER A 9 -17.78 -9.41 -21.18
CA SER A 9 -19.05 -9.60 -20.46
C SER A 9 -18.79 -9.36 -18.96
N SER A 10 -19.48 -8.35 -18.42
CA SER A 10 -19.43 -7.93 -17.01
C SER A 10 -19.74 -9.11 -16.08
N PRO A 11 -18.91 -9.39 -15.05
CA PRO A 11 -19.21 -10.43 -14.08
C PRO A 11 -20.50 -10.06 -13.35
N GLY A 12 -21.46 -10.98 -13.30
CA GLY A 12 -22.73 -10.77 -12.60
C GLY A 12 -22.49 -10.30 -11.17
N GLU A 13 -23.18 -9.22 -10.79
CA GLU A 13 -23.10 -8.59 -9.47
C GLU A 13 -23.54 -9.56 -8.37
N TYR A 14 -22.57 -10.27 -7.80
CA TYR A 14 -22.72 -10.98 -6.54
C TYR A 14 -22.25 -10.06 -5.42
N THR A 15 -23.19 -9.50 -4.65
CA THR A 15 -22.90 -8.85 -3.38
C THR A 15 -22.97 -9.91 -2.28
N PRO A 16 -21.83 -10.30 -1.66
CA PRO A 16 -21.85 -11.27 -0.57
C PRO A 16 -22.63 -10.73 0.63
N GLU A 17 -23.16 -11.61 1.48
CA GLU A 17 -23.80 -11.19 2.73
C GLU A 17 -22.83 -10.45 3.67
N LEU A 18 -23.36 -9.58 4.52
CA LEU A 18 -22.57 -8.89 5.54
C LEU A 18 -22.04 -9.94 6.53
N ASN A 19 -20.73 -9.94 6.79
CA ASN A 19 -20.09 -10.95 7.62
C ASN A 19 -19.81 -10.39 9.01
N HIS A 20 -20.68 -10.78 9.94
CA HIS A 20 -20.68 -10.34 11.33
C HIS A 20 -19.56 -10.97 12.19
N GLU A 21 -18.82 -11.93 11.65
CA GLU A 21 -17.77 -12.69 12.35
C GLU A 21 -16.35 -12.19 12.05
N PHE A 22 -16.18 -11.22 11.13
CA PHE A 22 -14.88 -10.64 10.77
C PHE A 22 -14.05 -10.19 11.98
N TYR A 23 -14.69 -9.62 12.99
CA TYR A 23 -14.04 -9.17 14.21
C TYR A 23 -13.25 -10.29 14.93
N TYR A 24 -13.71 -11.54 14.85
CA TYR A 24 -13.04 -12.66 15.51
C TYR A 24 -11.90 -13.27 14.68
N VAL A 25 -11.83 -12.96 13.38
CA VAL A 25 -10.71 -13.36 12.51
C VAL A 25 -9.46 -12.50 12.80
N LEU A 26 -9.65 -11.28 13.30
CA LEU A 26 -8.56 -10.38 13.67
C LEU A 26 -7.72 -10.92 14.83
N ALA A 27 -6.40 -10.73 14.78
CA ALA A 27 -5.51 -11.02 15.88
C ALA A 27 -5.82 -10.09 17.09
N PRO A 28 -5.48 -10.47 18.33
CA PRO A 28 -5.75 -9.65 19.52
C PRO A 28 -5.25 -8.19 19.40
N GLN A 29 -4.06 -8.00 18.82
CA GLN A 29 -3.46 -6.68 18.60
C GLN A 29 -4.22 -5.83 17.57
N GLU A 30 -4.82 -6.46 16.56
CA GLU A 30 -5.59 -5.78 15.51
C GLU A 30 -6.95 -5.33 16.07
N ARG A 31 -7.57 -6.16 16.92
CA ARG A 31 -8.78 -5.78 17.66
C ARG A 31 -8.55 -4.61 18.61
N GLU A 32 -7.42 -4.65 19.33
CA GLU A 32 -7.05 -3.56 20.23
C GLU A 32 -6.83 -2.25 19.47
N PHE A 33 -6.13 -2.30 18.35
CA PHE A 33 -5.94 -1.14 17.49
C PHE A 33 -7.27 -0.60 16.93
N LEU A 34 -8.17 -1.47 16.47
CA LEU A 34 -9.49 -1.08 15.99
C LEU A 34 -10.31 -0.36 17.07
N ARG A 35 -10.29 -0.86 18.32
CA ARG A 35 -10.96 -0.19 19.46
C ARG A 35 -10.38 1.20 19.72
N GLN A 36 -9.05 1.33 19.66
CA GLN A 36 -8.36 2.61 19.85
C GLN A 36 -8.75 3.64 18.77
N GLN A 37 -8.82 3.23 17.51
CA GLN A 37 -9.18 4.12 16.40
C GLN A 37 -10.65 4.54 16.40
N THR A 38 -11.54 3.65 16.82
CA THR A 38 -12.99 3.89 16.78
C THR A 38 -13.52 4.57 18.05
N SER A 39 -12.71 4.64 19.12
CA SER A 39 -13.16 5.01 20.48
C SER A 39 -14.33 4.15 20.99
N ILE A 40 -14.52 2.96 20.41
CA ILE A 40 -15.58 2.02 20.76
C ILE A 40 -15.07 1.10 21.86
N HIS A 41 -15.62 1.26 23.07
CA HIS A 41 -15.22 0.50 24.26
C HIS A 41 -16.15 -0.69 24.59
N ASP A 42 -17.31 -0.81 23.93
CA ASP A 42 -18.23 -1.95 24.08
C ASP A 42 -17.81 -3.09 23.13
N ASP A 43 -17.76 -4.34 23.58
CA ASP A 43 -17.44 -5.51 22.74
C ASP A 43 -18.47 -5.81 21.63
N LYS A 44 -19.67 -5.24 21.71
CA LYS A 44 -20.75 -5.45 20.71
C LYS A 44 -20.73 -4.47 19.54
N GLU A 45 -20.15 -3.28 19.73
CA GLU A 45 -20.18 -2.19 18.77
C GLU A 45 -19.11 -2.25 17.64
N PRO A 46 -17.90 -2.84 17.82
CA PRO A 46 -16.89 -2.95 16.77
C PRO A 46 -17.39 -3.78 15.59
N LYS A 47 -18.25 -4.78 15.85
CA LYS A 47 -18.93 -5.56 14.81
C LYS A 47 -19.86 -4.70 13.99
N ALA A 48 -20.72 -3.91 14.63
CA ALA A 48 -21.66 -3.04 13.93
C ALA A 48 -20.93 -1.97 13.11
N HIS A 49 -19.80 -1.46 13.60
CA HIS A 49 -18.95 -0.54 12.88
C HIS A 49 -18.31 -1.16 11.63
N LEU A 50 -17.70 -2.35 11.75
CA LEU A 50 -17.13 -3.09 10.61
C LEU A 50 -18.19 -3.47 9.57
N VAL A 51 -19.37 -3.88 10.01
CA VAL A 51 -20.52 -4.16 9.14
C VAL A 51 -21.04 -2.88 8.47
N GLY A 52 -21.00 -1.74 9.16
CA GLY A 52 -21.32 -0.44 8.58
C GLY A 52 -20.33 -0.01 7.48
N ILE A 53 -19.03 -0.19 7.72
CA ILE A 53 -17.98 0.03 6.71
C ILE A 53 -18.18 -0.90 5.51
N GLN A 54 -18.48 -2.18 5.76
CA GLN A 54 -18.80 -3.15 4.70
C GLN A 54 -20.04 -2.72 3.89
N ALA A 55 -21.10 -2.25 4.56
CA ALA A 55 -22.30 -1.78 3.88
C ALA A 55 -22.04 -0.53 3.04
N GLN A 56 -21.26 0.43 3.56
CA GLN A 56 -20.83 1.61 2.79
C GLN A 56 -19.98 1.21 1.60
N ALA A 57 -19.05 0.28 1.79
CA ALA A 57 -18.20 -0.26 0.75
C ALA A 57 -18.99 -0.95 -0.38
N TYR A 58 -20.05 -1.67 -0.03
CA TYR A 58 -20.95 -2.31 -1.01
C TYR A 58 -21.82 -1.30 -1.77
N GLN A 59 -22.21 -0.17 -1.18
CA GLN A 59 -22.96 0.88 -1.88
C GLN A 59 -22.17 1.52 -3.03
N VAL A 60 -20.83 1.51 -2.95
CA VAL A 60 -19.96 2.03 -4.01
C VAL A 60 -19.83 1.03 -5.17
N GLY A 61 -20.34 -0.21 -5.03
CA GLY A 61 -20.34 -1.24 -6.10
C GLY A 61 -18.95 -1.78 -6.48
N LYS A 62 -17.90 -1.37 -5.75
CA LYS A 62 -16.49 -1.62 -6.11
C LYS A 62 -15.74 -2.54 -5.14
N ILE A 63 -16.36 -2.96 -4.03
CA ILE A 63 -15.67 -3.66 -2.94
C ILE A 63 -16.25 -5.07 -2.77
N THR A 64 -15.39 -6.08 -2.87
CA THR A 64 -15.75 -7.50 -2.68
C THR A 64 -15.35 -7.97 -1.26
N GLU A 65 -15.97 -9.04 -0.75
CA GLU A 65 -15.64 -9.72 0.53
C GLU A 65 -14.11 -9.81 0.84
N PRO A 66 -13.24 -10.16 -0.13
CA PRO A 66 -11.78 -10.19 0.06
C PRO A 66 -11.14 -8.87 0.52
N MET A 67 -11.73 -7.71 0.18
CA MET A 67 -11.20 -6.40 0.58
C MET A 67 -11.43 -6.09 2.07
N LEU A 68 -12.40 -6.74 2.72
CA LEU A 68 -12.59 -6.59 4.18
C LEU A 68 -11.56 -7.39 4.97
N ILE A 69 -11.04 -8.49 4.41
CA ILE A 69 -9.95 -9.29 4.99
C ILE A 69 -8.60 -8.52 4.95
N GLN A 70 -8.52 -7.42 4.19
CA GLN A 70 -7.39 -6.49 4.19
C GLN A 70 -7.42 -5.47 5.35
N SER A 71 -8.29 -5.66 6.35
CA SER A 71 -8.25 -4.95 7.63
C SER A 71 -7.19 -5.46 8.62
N SER A 72 -6.33 -6.38 8.17
CA SER A 72 -5.17 -6.85 8.94
C SER A 72 -4.02 -5.84 8.90
N LEU A 73 -3.29 -5.74 10.02
CA LEU A 73 -2.12 -4.87 10.18
C LEU A 73 -0.88 -5.57 9.62
N LYS A 74 -0.89 -5.83 8.32
CA LYS A 74 0.12 -6.64 7.62
C LYS A 74 1.51 -6.05 7.74
N ILE A 75 1.65 -4.72 7.77
CA ILE A 75 2.92 -4.04 7.93
C ILE A 75 3.49 -4.22 9.34
N ALA A 76 2.62 -4.19 10.36
CA ALA A 76 3.03 -4.33 11.76
C ALA A 76 3.51 -5.76 12.08
N GLY A 77 3.08 -6.75 11.30
CA GLY A 77 3.55 -8.14 11.42
C GLY A 77 4.90 -8.43 10.76
N GLN A 78 5.55 -7.43 10.15
CA GLN A 78 6.77 -7.65 9.36
C GLN A 78 8.02 -7.57 10.24
N PRO A 79 9.05 -8.41 9.98
CA PRO A 79 10.30 -8.37 10.73
C PRO A 79 11.01 -7.00 10.70
N VAL A 80 10.83 -6.25 9.62
CA VAL A 80 11.45 -4.93 9.40
C VAL A 80 10.61 -3.77 9.94
N TYR A 81 9.46 -4.03 10.57
CA TYR A 81 8.52 -2.99 10.97
C TYR A 81 9.16 -1.96 11.92
N GLN A 82 9.97 -2.41 12.88
CA GLN A 82 10.69 -1.50 13.78
C GLN A 82 11.69 -0.62 13.05
N ASP A 83 12.32 -1.13 11.99
CA ASP A 83 13.23 -0.34 11.19
C ASP A 83 12.49 0.69 10.32
N VAL A 84 11.28 0.37 9.84
CA VAL A 84 10.38 1.34 9.18
C VAL A 84 9.99 2.46 10.14
N LEU A 85 9.62 2.15 11.38
CA LEU A 85 9.32 3.18 12.39
C LEU A 85 10.54 4.04 12.73
N LYS A 86 11.71 3.41 12.85
CA LYS A 86 12.97 4.12 13.07
C LYS A 86 13.28 5.08 11.92
N LEU A 87 13.13 4.61 10.68
CA LEU A 87 13.30 5.42 9.48
C LEU A 87 12.43 6.68 9.52
N GLY A 88 11.13 6.55 9.80
CA GLY A 88 10.22 7.69 9.89
C GLY A 88 10.52 8.67 11.03
N LYS A 89 11.06 8.17 12.14
CA LYS A 89 11.37 8.99 13.33
C LYS A 89 12.70 9.73 13.23
N GLU A 90 13.68 9.14 12.56
CA GLU A 90 15.06 9.65 12.53
C GLU A 90 15.42 10.37 11.23
N ARG A 91 14.82 10.00 10.10
CA ARG A 91 15.11 10.63 8.81
C ARG A 91 14.09 11.73 8.51
N GLU A 92 14.56 12.97 8.50
CA GLU A 92 13.77 14.11 8.04
C GLU A 92 13.33 13.89 6.58
N GLY A 93 12.05 14.14 6.30
CA GLY A 93 11.47 13.95 4.98
C GLY A 93 11.29 12.49 4.55
N ALA A 94 11.38 11.52 5.47
CA ALA A 94 11.10 10.12 5.14
C ALA A 94 9.64 9.91 4.71
N ILE A 95 9.45 9.29 3.55
CA ILE A 95 8.13 8.98 2.99
C ILE A 95 7.93 7.46 2.91
N LEU A 96 6.88 6.96 3.54
CA LEU A 96 6.34 5.62 3.36
C LEU A 96 5.15 5.67 2.39
N LEU A 97 5.25 4.90 1.30
CA LEU A 97 4.16 4.65 0.37
C LEU A 97 3.53 3.29 0.66
N ASP A 98 2.21 3.23 0.83
CA ASP A 98 1.42 2.00 0.81
C ASP A 98 0.64 1.90 -0.50
N ILE A 99 0.99 0.92 -1.35
CA ILE A 99 0.40 0.74 -2.68
C ILE A 99 -0.59 -0.43 -2.67
N GLY A 100 -1.82 -0.18 -3.12
CA GLY A 100 -2.95 -1.07 -2.84
C GLY A 100 -3.36 -0.96 -1.36
N CYS A 101 -3.44 0.26 -0.83
CA CYS A 101 -3.66 0.54 0.59
C CYS A 101 -5.09 0.23 1.07
N CYS A 102 -6.05 0.04 0.17
CA CYS A 102 -7.46 -0.16 0.46
C CYS A 102 -7.95 0.92 1.45
N PHE A 103 -8.37 0.54 2.66
CA PHE A 103 -8.82 1.48 3.69
C PHE A 103 -7.70 2.16 4.50
N GLY A 104 -6.42 1.90 4.19
CA GLY A 104 -5.27 2.54 4.84
C GLY A 104 -5.00 2.09 6.28
N ASN A 105 -5.41 0.87 6.65
CA ASN A 105 -5.21 0.34 8.01
C ASN A 105 -3.73 0.25 8.41
N ASP A 106 -2.89 -0.19 7.47
CA ASP A 106 -1.44 -0.27 7.67
C ASP A 106 -0.84 1.13 7.88
N LEU A 107 -1.29 2.13 7.10
CA LEU A 107 -0.88 3.53 7.28
C LEU A 107 -1.32 4.10 8.64
N GLY A 108 -2.58 3.87 9.03
CA GLY A 108 -3.10 4.31 10.33
C GLY A 108 -2.30 3.71 11.49
N LYS A 109 -1.90 2.44 11.37
CA LYS A 109 -1.07 1.77 12.37
C LYS A 109 0.35 2.33 12.44
N VAL A 110 0.97 2.57 11.29
CA VAL A 110 2.30 3.19 11.22
C VAL A 110 2.32 4.58 11.86
N VAL A 111 1.29 5.39 11.59
CA VAL A 111 1.12 6.71 12.22
C VAL A 111 0.93 6.59 13.74
N ALA A 112 0.05 5.70 14.19
CA ALA A 112 -0.19 5.49 15.61
C ALA A 112 1.06 5.06 16.38
N ASP A 113 1.97 4.34 15.73
CA ASP A 113 3.25 3.90 16.30
C ASP A 113 4.38 4.94 16.18
N GLY A 114 4.05 6.14 15.68
CA GLY A 114 4.89 7.33 15.74
C GLY A 114 5.63 7.67 14.46
N PHE A 115 5.18 7.19 13.30
CA PHE A 115 5.64 7.71 12.01
C PHE A 115 4.94 9.06 11.71
N PRO A 116 5.63 10.09 11.17
CA PRO A 116 5.02 11.39 10.88
C PRO A 116 3.85 11.31 9.88
N ALA A 117 2.64 11.70 10.32
CA ALA A 117 1.42 11.57 9.51
C ALA A 117 1.36 12.49 8.28
N ILE A 118 1.58 13.79 8.47
CA ILE A 118 1.30 14.80 7.42
C ILE A 118 2.35 14.78 6.30
N ALA A 119 3.61 14.58 6.68
CA ALA A 119 4.74 14.68 5.76
C ALA A 119 5.37 13.33 5.40
N GLY A 120 4.94 12.23 6.04
CA GLY A 120 5.69 10.98 6.00
C GLY A 120 4.93 9.74 5.54
N VAL A 121 3.60 9.77 5.42
CA VAL A 121 2.84 8.61 4.93
C VAL A 121 1.91 8.99 3.80
N ILE A 122 1.81 8.11 2.79
CA ILE A 122 0.89 8.27 1.68
C ILE A 122 0.38 6.91 1.19
N GLY A 123 -0.90 6.88 0.80
CA GLY A 123 -1.55 5.70 0.22
C GLY A 123 -1.93 5.94 -1.24
N SER A 124 -1.95 4.86 -2.02
CA SER A 124 -2.58 4.86 -3.34
C SER A 124 -3.29 3.54 -3.60
N ASP A 125 -4.47 3.61 -4.21
CA ASP A 125 -5.28 2.46 -4.59
C ASP A 125 -6.02 2.73 -5.91
N LEU A 126 -6.58 1.68 -6.53
CA LEU A 126 -7.28 1.77 -7.82
C LEU A 126 -8.65 2.43 -7.71
N HIS A 127 -9.23 2.49 -6.50
CA HIS A 127 -10.59 2.98 -6.28
C HIS A 127 -10.64 4.09 -5.23
N GLU A 128 -11.55 5.04 -5.42
CA GLU A 128 -11.75 6.20 -4.53
C GLU A 128 -11.95 5.81 -3.06
N VAL A 129 -10.96 6.22 -2.28
CA VAL A 129 -10.88 6.38 -0.82
C VAL A 129 -10.06 7.67 -0.61
N PRO A 130 -9.87 8.23 0.60
CA PRO A 130 -9.14 9.51 0.79
C PRO A 130 -7.63 9.50 0.43
N PHE A 131 -7.21 8.58 -0.44
CA PHE A 131 -5.85 8.33 -0.91
C PHE A 131 -5.71 8.72 -2.40
N ILE A 132 -4.50 8.65 -2.95
CA ILE A 132 -4.29 8.92 -4.38
C ILE A 132 -4.92 7.78 -5.19
N GLU A 133 -6.04 8.05 -5.83
CA GLU A 133 -6.63 7.14 -6.81
C GLU A 133 -5.75 7.06 -8.06
N GLY A 134 -5.43 5.85 -8.50
CA GLY A 134 -4.82 5.68 -9.81
C GLY A 134 -4.44 4.24 -10.14
N ASN A 135 -4.43 3.97 -11.44
CA ASN A 135 -4.01 2.67 -11.97
C ASN A 135 -2.47 2.61 -12.03
N VAL A 136 -1.88 1.61 -11.39
CA VAL A 136 -0.42 1.40 -11.34
C VAL A 136 0.23 1.09 -12.69
N PHE A 137 -0.56 0.83 -13.73
CA PHE A 137 -0.10 0.67 -15.11
C PHE A 137 -0.44 1.86 -16.02
N ASP A 138 -1.05 2.91 -15.48
CA ASP A 138 -1.24 4.17 -16.18
C ASP A 138 -0.04 5.09 -15.95
N ALA A 139 0.65 5.46 -17.03
CA ALA A 139 1.80 6.37 -17.00
C ALA A 139 1.43 7.77 -16.44
N ALA A 140 0.18 8.20 -16.57
CA ALA A 140 -0.26 9.45 -15.95
C ALA A 140 -0.22 9.38 -14.41
N HIS A 141 -0.40 8.18 -13.85
CA HIS A 141 -0.34 7.91 -12.41
C HIS A 141 1.10 7.64 -11.94
N ILE A 142 1.77 6.67 -12.56
CA ILE A 142 3.13 6.27 -12.25
C ILE A 142 3.85 5.82 -13.54
N ASP A 143 4.65 6.71 -14.10
CA ASP A 143 5.41 6.46 -15.31
C ASP A 143 6.81 5.91 -14.94
N PRO A 144 7.13 4.66 -15.32
CA PRO A 144 8.40 4.02 -14.97
C PRO A 144 9.59 4.78 -15.57
N THR A 145 10.48 5.25 -14.70
CA THR A 145 11.76 5.85 -15.09
C THR A 145 12.92 5.11 -14.41
N PRO A 146 14.14 5.16 -14.96
CA PRO A 146 15.31 4.60 -14.28
C PRO A 146 15.44 5.13 -12.85
N PRO A 147 15.86 4.30 -11.87
CA PRO A 147 16.13 4.76 -10.51
C PRO A 147 17.13 5.91 -10.50
N LEU A 148 16.94 6.84 -9.57
CA LEU A 148 17.93 7.87 -9.31
C LEU A 148 19.07 7.28 -8.49
N TYR A 149 20.29 7.76 -8.74
CA TYR A 149 21.50 7.40 -8.00
C TYR A 149 22.04 8.57 -7.16
N ALA A 150 21.42 9.74 -7.26
CA ALA A 150 21.71 10.92 -6.47
C ALA A 150 20.39 11.59 -6.05
N PRO A 151 20.29 12.14 -4.83
CA PRO A 151 19.06 12.76 -4.35
C PRO A 151 18.56 13.84 -5.31
N PRO A 152 17.23 13.97 -5.51
CA PRO A 152 16.67 15.08 -6.27
C PRO A 152 17.10 16.43 -5.67
N ASN A 153 17.36 17.42 -6.53
CA ASN A 153 17.64 18.80 -6.08
C ASN A 153 16.37 19.54 -5.62
N SER A 154 15.19 18.99 -5.90
CA SER A 154 13.90 19.50 -5.46
C SER A 154 13.59 19.05 -4.04
N PRO A 155 12.88 19.86 -3.23
CA PRO A 155 12.30 19.37 -1.98
C PRO A 155 11.23 18.30 -2.28
N PRO A 156 10.95 17.39 -1.32
CA PRO A 156 9.82 16.47 -1.45
C PRO A 156 8.52 17.25 -1.68
N PRO A 157 7.61 16.75 -2.55
CA PRO A 157 6.34 17.41 -2.79
C PRO A 157 5.44 17.36 -1.55
N ALA A 158 4.53 18.32 -1.44
CA ALA A 158 3.49 18.27 -0.41
C ALA A 158 2.53 17.10 -0.68
N LEU A 159 2.54 16.08 0.19
CA LEU A 159 1.81 14.83 -0.03
C LEU A 159 0.31 15.04 -0.24
N GLY A 160 -0.30 15.97 0.51
CA GLY A 160 -1.73 16.27 0.41
C GLY A 160 -2.18 16.98 -0.87
N THR A 161 -1.27 17.36 -1.76
CA THR A 161 -1.60 17.99 -3.06
C THR A 161 -1.45 17.05 -4.25
N LEU A 162 -1.03 15.80 -4.01
CA LEU A 162 -0.72 14.86 -5.06
C LEU A 162 -1.99 14.24 -5.65
N THR A 163 -2.05 14.21 -6.97
CA THR A 163 -3.08 13.50 -7.75
C THR A 163 -2.50 12.31 -8.53
N SER A 164 -1.20 12.07 -8.40
CA SER A 164 -0.46 10.96 -9.00
C SER A 164 0.82 10.70 -8.21
N LEU A 165 1.49 9.58 -8.47
CA LEU A 165 2.75 9.21 -7.81
C LEU A 165 3.97 9.78 -8.54
N ASN A 166 3.83 10.26 -9.77
CA ASN A 166 4.91 10.83 -10.57
C ASN A 166 5.75 11.92 -9.87
N PRO A 167 5.19 12.83 -9.04
CA PRO A 167 5.98 13.82 -8.32
C PRO A 167 6.85 13.23 -7.20
N LEU A 168 6.66 11.97 -6.80
CA LEU A 168 7.41 11.30 -5.74
C LEU A 168 8.70 10.61 -6.21
N ARG A 169 9.08 10.77 -7.49
CA ARG A 169 10.31 10.18 -8.04
C ARG A 169 11.54 10.55 -7.22
N GLY A 170 12.26 9.53 -6.76
CA GLY A 170 13.44 9.72 -5.92
C GLY A 170 13.19 10.21 -4.49
N HIS A 171 11.94 10.27 -4.03
CA HIS A 171 11.59 10.81 -2.71
C HIS A 171 11.07 9.74 -1.74
N VAL A 172 10.62 8.57 -2.23
CA VAL A 172 10.04 7.52 -1.39
C VAL A 172 11.13 6.77 -0.64
N SER A 173 11.03 6.73 0.69
CA SER A 173 12.01 6.08 1.56
C SER A 173 11.70 4.61 1.80
N ALA A 174 10.44 4.23 1.78
CA ALA A 174 9.99 2.85 1.90
C ALA A 174 8.68 2.63 1.12
N VAL A 175 8.52 1.43 0.55
CA VAL A 175 7.29 0.99 -0.13
C VAL A 175 6.76 -0.26 0.57
N HIS A 176 5.47 -0.24 0.87
CA HIS A 176 4.71 -1.37 1.36
C HIS A 176 3.70 -1.82 0.30
N ALA A 177 3.69 -3.12 -0.02
CA ALA A 177 2.80 -3.72 -1.02
C ALA A 177 2.46 -5.17 -0.63
N SER A 178 1.55 -5.36 0.32
CA SER A 178 1.35 -6.66 0.98
C SER A 178 0.40 -7.63 0.27
N SER A 179 -0.49 -7.15 -0.60
CA SER A 179 -1.49 -7.97 -1.30
C SER A 179 -1.82 -7.40 -2.67
N LEU A 180 -0.78 -7.08 -3.43
CA LEU A 180 -0.91 -6.47 -4.75
C LEU A 180 -0.31 -7.35 -5.86
N PHE A 181 0.96 -7.76 -5.72
CA PHE A 181 1.71 -8.48 -6.77
C PHE A 181 1.05 -9.78 -7.23
N HIS A 182 0.34 -10.48 -6.33
CA HIS A 182 -0.34 -11.73 -6.64
C HIS A 182 -1.51 -11.61 -7.61
N LEU A 183 -1.96 -10.38 -7.89
CA LEU A 183 -3.03 -10.09 -8.83
C LEU A 183 -2.55 -10.08 -10.29
N PHE A 184 -1.23 -10.13 -10.52
CA PHE A 184 -0.62 -9.88 -11.82
C PHE A 184 0.29 -11.02 -12.25
N ASP A 185 0.48 -11.16 -13.57
CA ASP A 185 1.49 -12.06 -14.14
C ASP A 185 2.91 -11.51 -13.97
N GLU A 186 3.92 -12.29 -14.34
CA GLU A 186 5.33 -11.93 -14.18
C GLU A 186 5.72 -10.63 -14.92
N ALA A 187 5.18 -10.40 -16.13
CA ALA A 187 5.50 -9.21 -16.91
C ALA A 187 4.95 -7.94 -16.23
N HIS A 188 3.72 -8.00 -15.74
CA HIS A 188 3.10 -6.91 -14.99
C HIS A 188 3.74 -6.72 -13.61
N GLN A 189 4.18 -7.78 -12.94
CA GLN A 189 4.95 -7.67 -11.68
C GLN A 189 6.29 -6.96 -11.92
N HIS A 190 6.98 -7.25 -13.03
CA HIS A 190 8.20 -6.54 -13.41
C HIS A 190 7.93 -5.07 -13.68
N GLN A 191 6.92 -4.76 -14.50
CA GLN A 191 6.54 -3.37 -14.79
C GLN A 191 6.19 -2.59 -13.52
N LEU A 192 5.44 -3.19 -12.59
CA LEU A 192 5.12 -2.58 -11.30
C LEU A 192 6.38 -2.37 -10.45
N THR A 193 7.32 -3.31 -10.48
CA THR A 193 8.60 -3.17 -9.78
C THR A 193 9.42 -2.01 -10.33
N ASP A 194 9.50 -1.86 -11.65
CA ASP A 194 10.19 -0.73 -12.30
C ASP A 194 9.54 0.61 -11.94
N ALA A 195 8.21 0.65 -11.97
CA ALA A 195 7.43 1.83 -11.60
C ALA A 195 7.72 2.25 -10.16
N LEU A 196 7.62 1.31 -9.20
CA LEU A 196 7.90 1.59 -7.79
C LEU A 196 9.37 1.92 -7.52
N GLY A 197 10.29 1.28 -8.26
CA GLY A 197 11.72 1.56 -8.20
C GLY A 197 12.06 3.01 -8.57
N SER A 198 11.33 3.59 -9.53
CA SER A 198 11.49 5.00 -9.92
C SER A 198 11.18 6.00 -8.80
N LEU A 199 10.37 5.59 -7.82
CA LEU A 199 9.97 6.42 -6.69
C LEU A 199 11.02 6.41 -5.56
N LEU A 200 11.87 5.38 -5.49
CA LEU A 200 12.78 5.17 -4.38
C LEU A 200 13.86 6.25 -4.31
N SER A 201 14.04 6.78 -3.10
CA SER A 201 15.15 7.66 -2.76
C SER A 201 16.50 6.93 -2.85
N PRO A 202 17.52 7.55 -3.45
CA PRO A 202 18.88 6.99 -3.54
C PRO A 202 19.67 7.03 -2.24
N GLU A 203 19.23 7.80 -1.23
CA GLU A 203 19.86 7.76 0.09
C GLU A 203 19.85 6.33 0.67
N PRO A 204 20.84 5.96 1.49
CA PRO A 204 20.88 4.63 2.10
C PRO A 204 19.64 4.42 2.98
N VAL A 205 18.69 3.65 2.47
CA VAL A 205 17.48 3.26 3.20
C VAL A 205 17.17 1.79 3.01
N ILE A 206 16.27 1.30 3.85
CA ILE A 206 15.64 0.00 3.72
C ILE A 206 14.79 0.04 2.45
N GLN A 207 15.41 -0.30 1.35
CA GLN A 207 14.75 -0.40 0.07
C GLN A 207 13.99 -1.74 0.03
N VAL A 208 12.67 -1.60 0.06
CA VAL A 208 11.67 -2.58 -0.40
C VAL A 208 11.32 -3.73 0.56
N LEU A 209 10.05 -3.77 0.97
CA LEU A 209 9.43 -4.96 1.55
C LEU A 209 8.29 -5.48 0.64
N PHE A 210 8.57 -6.54 -0.11
CA PHE A 210 7.56 -7.35 -0.82
C PHE A 210 7.46 -8.73 -0.16
N ILE A 211 6.31 -9.13 0.39
CA ILE A 211 6.06 -10.55 0.69
C ILE A 211 4.65 -10.98 0.30
N GLN A 212 4.61 -11.77 -0.77
CA GLN A 212 3.49 -12.60 -1.20
C GLN A 212 3.48 -13.93 -0.44
N ARG A 213 2.36 -14.28 0.23
CA ARG A 213 2.18 -15.61 0.82
C ARG A 213 1.69 -16.61 -0.23
N ARG A 214 2.63 -17.46 -0.65
CA ARG A 214 2.57 -18.79 -1.32
C ARG A 214 3.03 -18.84 -2.79
N ARG A 215 4.06 -19.70 -2.96
CA ARG A 215 4.86 -20.12 -4.13
C ARG A 215 5.91 -19.10 -4.59
N ARG A 216 7.13 -19.34 -4.07
CA ARG A 216 8.47 -18.97 -4.54
C ARG A 216 8.55 -17.64 -5.28
N HIS A 217 9.10 -16.62 -4.61
CA HIS A 217 9.82 -15.42 -5.10
C HIS A 217 9.52 -14.27 -4.13
N ALA A 218 10.19 -14.27 -2.97
CA ALA A 218 10.30 -13.06 -2.15
C ALA A 218 11.53 -12.31 -2.65
N VAL A 219 11.35 -11.17 -3.31
CA VAL A 219 12.48 -10.30 -3.67
C VAL A 219 12.80 -9.46 -2.44
N ARG A 220 13.78 -9.91 -1.67
CA ARG A 220 14.44 -9.10 -0.64
C ARG A 220 15.58 -8.36 -1.34
N ALA A 221 15.37 -7.10 -1.71
CA ALA A 221 16.44 -6.28 -2.25
C ALA A 221 17.34 -5.84 -1.08
N TYR A 222 18.35 -6.63 -0.76
CA TYR A 222 19.48 -6.16 0.04
C TYR A 222 20.44 -5.40 -0.86
N ASN A 223 20.84 -4.21 -0.42
CA ASN A 223 21.90 -3.40 -1.03
C ASN A 223 23.26 -4.15 -0.97
N GLU A 224 23.48 -5.10 -1.88
CA GLU A 224 24.81 -5.66 -2.14
C GLU A 224 25.40 -5.18 -3.48
N HIS A 225 24.71 -4.35 -4.28
CA HIS A 225 25.17 -3.97 -5.63
C HIS A 225 25.26 -2.46 -5.92
N LEU A 226 25.33 -1.62 -4.89
CA LEU A 226 25.70 -0.20 -5.05
C LEU A 226 27.17 0.07 -4.69
N SER A 227 28.06 -0.92 -4.87
CA SER A 227 29.48 -0.61 -5.10
C SER A 227 29.64 -0.26 -6.58
N PRO A 228 30.20 0.90 -6.95
CA PRO A 228 30.83 1.00 -8.25
C PRO A 228 31.85 -0.13 -8.31
N SER A 229 31.75 -0.98 -9.33
CA SER A 229 32.78 -1.96 -9.63
C SER A 229 34.10 -1.22 -9.73
N ASP A 230 35.05 -1.53 -8.84
CA ASP A 230 36.43 -1.12 -9.00
C ASP A 230 36.97 -1.70 -10.32
N LYS A 231 37.47 -0.78 -11.16
CA LYS A 231 38.33 -0.91 -12.37
C LYS A 231 37.67 -0.88 -13.74
#